data_AF-A0A6I9NFF9-F1
#
_entry.id   AF-A0A6I9NFF9-F1
#
_cell.length_a   1.000
_cell.length_b   1.000
_cell.length_c   1.000
_cell.angle_alpha   90.00
_cell.angle_beta   90.00
_cell.angle_gamma   90.00
#
_symmetry.space_group_name_H-M   'P 1'
#
loop_
_entity.id
_entity.type
_entity.pdbx_description
1 polymer ?
#
loop_
_entity_poly.entity_id
_entity_poly.type
_entity_poly.pdbx_seq_one_letter_code
_entity_poly.pdbx_strand_id
1 'polypeptide(L)'
;LPSFGPYLQQRTDVIADYKKKIRNTGPEVIETDIRQVNSSKKPVPAVKDVIARAVRHIGTYQDLSNMEQVQAVIDEEMCINCGKCYMTCNDSGYQVCHSAPVSLLLGRLGG
;
A
#
# COMPACT_ATOMS: atom_id res chain seq x y z
N LEU A 1 11.95 -5.83 3.69
CA LEU A 1 13.12 -6.34 2.91
C LEU A 1 12.89 -6.02 1.43
N PRO A 2 13.76 -5.24 0.76
CA PRO A 2 13.63 -4.98 -0.67
C PRO A 2 13.68 -6.25 -1.49
N SER A 3 13.02 -6.24 -2.64
CA SER A 3 12.88 -7.42 -3.51
C SER A 3 14.04 -7.59 -4.50
N PHE A 4 15.27 -7.26 -4.10
CA PHE A 4 16.46 -7.40 -4.94
C PHE A 4 17.72 -7.75 -4.13
N GLY A 5 18.73 -8.30 -4.82
CA GLY A 5 20.04 -8.62 -4.25
C GLY A 5 19.97 -9.62 -3.07
N PRO A 6 20.80 -9.46 -2.03
CA PRO A 6 20.83 -10.38 -0.88
C PRO A 6 19.52 -10.35 -0.07
N TYR A 7 18.80 -9.23 -0.09
CA TYR A 7 17.52 -9.08 0.61
C TYR A 7 16.42 -9.95 0.01
N LEU A 8 16.47 -10.19 -1.30
CA LEU A 8 15.55 -11.11 -1.96
C LEU A 8 15.75 -12.53 -1.44
N GLN A 9 17.00 -12.98 -1.28
CA GLN A 9 17.32 -14.29 -0.72
C GLN A 9 16.82 -14.41 0.73
N GLN A 10 17.11 -13.41 1.57
CA GLN A 10 16.58 -13.38 2.94
C GLN A 10 15.06 -13.45 2.97
N ARG A 11 14.38 -12.72 2.07
CA ARG A 11 12.92 -12.75 1.97
C ARG A 11 12.42 -14.13 1.55
N THR A 12 13.06 -14.78 0.58
CA THR A 12 12.69 -16.14 0.15
C THR A 12 12.92 -17.17 1.26
N ASP A 13 13.98 -17.04 2.03
CA ASP A 13 14.32 -17.95 3.14
C ASP A 13 13.28 -17.83 4.27
N VAL A 14 12.93 -16.61 4.67
CA VAL A 14 11.88 -16.35 5.65
C VAL A 14 10.54 -16.93 5.19
N ILE A 15 10.18 -16.76 3.91
CA ILE A 15 8.95 -17.34 3.34
C ILE A 15 9.01 -18.87 3.35
N ALA A 16 10.16 -19.47 3.00
CA ALA A 16 10.33 -20.91 3.00
C ALA A 16 10.17 -21.50 4.41
N ASP A 17 10.77 -20.86 5.41
CA ASP A 17 10.66 -21.31 6.81
C ASP A 17 9.25 -21.10 7.37
N TYR A 18 8.57 -20.02 7.01
CA TYR A 18 7.17 -19.81 7.35
C TYR A 18 6.28 -20.91 6.75
N LYS A 19 6.47 -21.26 5.47
CA LYS A 19 5.74 -22.36 4.81
C LYS A 19 6.01 -23.72 5.47
N LYS A 20 7.25 -24.01 5.88
CA LYS A 20 7.58 -25.24 6.63
C LYS A 20 6.85 -25.29 7.98
N LYS A 21 6.82 -24.18 8.72
CA LYS A 21 6.11 -24.07 10.00
C LYS A 21 4.61 -24.32 9.83
N ILE A 22 3.97 -23.68 8.85
CA ILE A 22 2.54 -23.91 8.55
C ILE A 22 2.29 -25.38 8.18
N ARG A 23 3.15 -25.99 7.35
CA ARG A 23 2.99 -27.40 6.97
C ARG A 23 3.05 -28.34 8.18
N ASN A 24 3.85 -28.02 9.19
CA ASN A 24 4.05 -28.87 10.36
C ASN A 24 3.02 -28.63 11.49
N THR A 25 2.44 -27.43 11.59
CA THR A 25 1.58 -27.03 12.72
C THR A 25 0.18 -26.58 12.30
N GLY A 26 -0.06 -26.40 11.00
CA GLY A 26 -1.32 -25.87 10.48
C GLY A 26 -2.47 -26.88 10.58
N PRO A 27 -3.68 -26.46 10.97
CA PRO A 27 -4.86 -27.28 10.77
C PRO A 27 -5.00 -27.59 9.27
N GLU A 28 -5.42 -28.81 8.94
CA GLU A 28 -5.87 -29.15 7.59
C GLU A 28 -7.19 -28.38 7.35
N VAL A 29 -7.07 -27.14 6.87
CA VAL A 29 -8.22 -26.33 6.51
C VAL A 29 -8.73 -26.88 5.18
N ILE A 30 -9.76 -27.71 5.25
CA ILE A 30 -10.56 -28.06 4.08
C ILE A 30 -11.33 -26.79 3.72
N GLU A 31 -10.75 -25.95 2.86
CA GLU A 31 -11.45 -24.82 2.26
C GLU A 31 -12.54 -25.40 1.36
N THR A 32 -13.77 -25.43 1.85
CA THR A 32 -14.94 -25.66 1.01
C THR A 32 -15.06 -24.47 0.06
N ASP A 33 -14.75 -24.66 -1.22
CA ASP A 33 -14.91 -23.66 -2.30
C ASP A 33 -16.41 -23.37 -2.52
N ILE A 34 -17.02 -22.64 -1.58
CA ILE A 34 -18.35 -22.09 -1.73
C ILE A 34 -18.16 -20.74 -2.43
N ARG A 35 -18.27 -20.77 -3.76
CA ARG A 35 -18.31 -19.54 -4.56
C ARG A 35 -19.59 -18.77 -4.24
N GLN A 36 -19.48 -17.82 -3.32
CA GLN A 36 -20.60 -16.97 -2.98
C GLN A 36 -20.77 -15.90 -4.06
N VAL A 37 -21.88 -15.96 -4.79
CA VAL A 37 -22.25 -14.91 -5.75
C VAL A 37 -22.69 -13.68 -4.97
N ASN A 38 -22.02 -12.55 -5.19
CA ASN A 38 -22.37 -11.31 -4.51
C ASN A 38 -23.64 -10.72 -5.13
N SER A 39 -24.76 -10.80 -4.41
CA SER A 39 -26.02 -10.19 -4.83
C SER A 39 -26.03 -8.69 -4.53
N SER A 40 -26.66 -7.88 -5.40
CA SER A 40 -26.80 -6.44 -5.17
C SER A 40 -27.58 -6.15 -3.89
N LYS A 41 -26.92 -5.55 -2.89
CA LYS A 41 -27.56 -5.11 -1.64
C LYS A 41 -28.33 -3.79 -1.80
N LYS A 42 -28.15 -3.10 -2.91
CA LYS A 42 -28.74 -1.80 -3.25
C LYS A 42 -29.18 -1.80 -4.72
N PRO A 43 -30.20 -1.01 -5.09
CA PRO A 43 -30.58 -0.87 -6.49
C PRO A 43 -29.42 -0.29 -7.31
N VAL A 44 -29.28 -0.77 -8.55
CA VAL A 44 -28.29 -0.25 -9.50
C VAL A 44 -28.75 1.15 -9.95
N PRO A 45 -27.91 2.19 -9.78
CA PRO A 45 -28.30 3.55 -10.17
C PRO A 45 -28.47 3.66 -11.69
N ALA A 46 -29.49 4.39 -12.12
CA ALA A 46 -29.66 4.75 -13.52
C ALA A 46 -28.73 5.90 -13.90
N VAL A 47 -28.54 6.15 -15.21
CA VAL A 47 -27.69 7.24 -15.71
C VAL A 47 -28.08 8.58 -15.07
N LYS A 48 -29.39 8.87 -15.02
CA LYS A 48 -29.93 10.10 -14.42
C LYS A 48 -29.54 10.31 -12.95
N ASP A 49 -29.28 9.23 -12.22
CA ASP A 49 -28.97 9.27 -10.79
C ASP A 49 -27.49 9.62 -10.52
N VAL A 50 -26.64 9.58 -11.55
CA VAL A 50 -25.20 9.87 -11.46
C VAL A 50 -24.77 11.10 -12.25
N ILE A 51 -25.65 11.68 -13.07
CA ILE A 51 -25.40 12.94 -13.77
C ILE A 51 -25.02 14.02 -12.73
N ALA A 52 -23.90 14.70 -12.98
CA ALA A 52 -23.38 15.80 -12.16
C ALA A 52 -23.09 15.47 -10.68
N ARG A 53 -23.03 14.19 -10.28
CA ARG A 53 -22.80 13.79 -8.87
C ARG A 53 -21.50 14.34 -8.28
N ALA A 54 -20.47 14.57 -9.10
CA ALA A 54 -19.18 15.11 -8.66
C ALA A 54 -19.19 16.65 -8.48
N VAL A 55 -20.16 17.36 -9.06
CA VAL A 55 -20.18 18.84 -9.10
C VAL A 55 -20.24 19.45 -7.69
N ARG A 56 -20.85 18.74 -6.73
CA ARG A 56 -20.87 19.15 -5.32
C ARG A 56 -19.48 19.27 -4.66
N HIS A 57 -18.43 18.71 -5.27
CA HIS A 57 -17.05 18.78 -4.80
C HIS A 57 -16.23 19.88 -5.51
N ILE A 58 -16.86 20.68 -6.39
CA ILE A 58 -16.24 21.79 -7.11
C ILE A 58 -16.69 23.08 -6.44
N GLY A 59 -15.74 23.91 -6.03
CA GLY A 59 -15.98 25.18 -5.36
C GLY A 59 -14.83 26.17 -5.58
N THR A 60 -14.89 27.27 -4.84
CA THR A 60 -13.81 28.25 -4.77
C THR A 60 -12.69 27.76 -3.85
N TYR A 61 -11.53 28.42 -3.89
CA TYR A 61 -10.43 28.07 -3.00
C TYR A 61 -10.80 28.26 -1.52
N GLN A 62 -11.66 29.23 -1.21
CA GLN A 62 -12.14 29.52 0.13
C GLN A 62 -13.01 28.39 0.72
N ASP A 63 -13.59 27.54 -0.13
CA ASP A 63 -14.39 26.38 0.31
C ASP A 63 -13.52 25.21 0.78
N LEU A 64 -12.19 25.28 0.60
CA LEU A 64 -11.22 24.27 1.04
C LEU A 64 -10.69 24.59 2.45
N SER A 65 -10.70 23.59 3.34
CA SER A 65 -10.16 23.72 4.70
C SER A 65 -8.63 23.69 4.70
N ASN A 66 -8.00 24.75 5.21
CA ASN A 66 -6.54 24.77 5.43
C ASN A 66 -6.12 24.06 6.73
N MET A 67 -7.07 23.62 7.56
CA MET A 67 -6.79 22.92 8.81
C MET A 67 -6.70 21.40 8.63
N GLU A 68 -7.30 20.86 7.57
CA GLU A 68 -7.31 19.42 7.26
C GLU A 68 -6.05 19.03 6.47
N GLN A 69 -4.88 19.16 7.09
CA GLN A 69 -3.59 18.81 6.48
C GLN A 69 -3.38 17.29 6.44
N VAL A 70 -2.72 16.82 5.38
CA VAL A 70 -2.40 15.40 5.18
C VAL A 70 -0.93 15.20 4.87
N GLN A 71 -0.40 14.03 5.22
CA GLN A 71 0.97 13.63 4.93
C GLN A 71 0.99 12.32 4.13
N ALA A 72 1.92 12.21 3.18
CA ALA A 72 2.11 10.99 2.41
C ALA A 72 2.72 9.88 3.27
N VAL A 73 2.17 8.67 3.15
CA VAL A 73 2.69 7.44 3.78
C VAL A 73 3.06 6.45 2.69
N ILE A 74 4.27 5.88 2.77
CA ILE A 74 4.77 4.92 1.79
C ILE A 74 4.57 3.51 2.35
N ASP A 75 3.91 2.65 1.59
CA ASP A 75 3.90 1.22 1.84
C ASP A 75 5.20 0.60 1.31
N GLU A 76 6.05 0.12 2.22
CA GLU A 76 7.36 -0.46 1.88
C GLU A 76 7.24 -1.80 1.15
N GLU A 77 6.14 -2.53 1.31
CA GLU A 77 5.94 -3.84 0.66
C GLU A 77 5.48 -3.69 -0.79
N MET A 78 4.82 -2.57 -1.13
CA MET A 78 4.46 -2.21 -2.51
C MET A 78 5.53 -1.37 -3.22
N CYS A 79 6.51 -0.84 -2.49
CA CYS A 79 7.55 0.01 -3.04
C CYS A 79 8.55 -0.78 -3.91
N ILE A 80 8.75 -0.32 -5.14
CA ILE A 80 9.75 -0.89 -6.07
C ILE A 80 11.12 -0.20 -5.99
N ASN A 81 11.33 0.65 -4.98
CA ASN A 81 12.59 1.38 -4.73
C ASN A 81 13.07 2.27 -5.90
N CYS A 82 12.16 2.83 -6.72
CA CYS A 82 12.54 3.67 -7.87
C CYS A 82 13.03 5.09 -7.51
N GLY A 83 12.87 5.54 -6.27
CA GLY A 83 13.35 6.84 -5.79
C GLY A 83 12.59 8.07 -6.31
N LYS A 84 11.53 7.92 -7.13
CA LYS A 84 10.81 9.06 -7.72
C LYS A 84 10.19 9.99 -6.69
N CYS A 85 9.57 9.44 -5.65
CA CYS A 85 9.01 10.24 -4.54
C CYS A 85 10.10 11.09 -3.85
N TYR A 86 11.29 10.53 -3.67
CA TYR A 86 12.44 11.24 -3.12
C TYR A 86 12.92 12.37 -4.04
N MET A 87 13.19 12.06 -5.31
CA MET A 87 13.70 13.05 -6.28
C MET A 87 12.72 14.23 -6.44
N THR A 88 11.42 13.96 -6.58
CA THR A 88 10.41 15.03 -6.68
C THR A 88 10.34 15.88 -5.41
N CYS A 89 10.41 15.26 -4.23
CA CYS A 89 10.38 16.00 -2.97
C CYS A 89 11.65 16.84 -2.75
N ASN A 90 12.80 16.33 -3.22
CA ASN A 90 14.08 17.02 -3.12
C ASN A 90 14.16 18.26 -4.02
N ASP A 91 13.77 18.09 -5.29
CA ASP A 91 13.97 19.13 -6.30
C ASP A 91 12.81 20.13 -6.37
N SER A 92 11.58 19.70 -6.02
CA SER A 92 10.35 20.50 -6.20
C SER A 92 9.47 20.55 -4.96
N GLY A 93 9.91 19.97 -3.84
CA GLY A 93 9.12 19.88 -2.61
C GLY A 93 9.85 20.47 -1.40
N TYR A 94 9.66 19.83 -0.25
CA TYR A 94 10.14 20.31 1.06
C TYR A 94 11.26 19.45 1.66
N GLN A 95 11.88 18.57 0.87
CA GLN A 95 13.01 17.70 1.31
C GLN A 95 12.68 16.83 2.55
N VAL A 96 11.44 16.36 2.65
CA VAL A 96 10.97 15.55 3.80
C VAL A 96 11.11 14.05 3.60
N CYS A 97 11.26 13.60 2.35
CA CYS A 97 11.51 12.19 2.04
C CYS A 97 12.99 11.86 2.28
N HIS A 98 13.27 10.81 3.07
CA HIS A 98 14.63 10.30 3.22
C HIS A 98 14.84 9.11 2.28
N SER A 99 15.86 9.19 1.43
CA SER A 99 16.35 8.01 0.73
C SER A 99 17.15 7.17 1.72
N ALA A 100 16.61 6.03 2.14
CA ALA A 100 17.41 5.09 2.91
C ALA A 100 18.52 4.57 1.97
N PRO A 101 19.81 4.78 2.27
CA PRO A 101 20.86 4.05 1.56
C PRO A 101 20.63 2.56 1.78
N VAL A 102 21.01 1.75 0.79
CA VAL A 102 20.83 0.29 0.81
C VAL A 102 21.43 -0.35 2.08
N SER A 103 22.36 0.32 2.76
CA SER A 103 22.95 -0.07 4.05
C SER A 103 22.06 0.17 5.28
N LEU A 104 21.14 1.15 5.27
CA LEU A 104 20.31 1.50 6.44
C LEU A 104 19.13 0.54 6.68
N LEU A 105 18.79 -0.30 5.71
CA LEU A 105 17.81 -1.38 5.89
C LEU A 105 18.34 -2.54 6.74
N LEU A 106 19.66 -2.65 6.93
CA LEU A 106 20.27 -3.61 7.86
C LEU A 106 20.18 -3.17 9.33
N GLY A 107 19.99 -1.87 9.59
CA GLY A 107 20.05 -1.30 10.94
C GLY A 107 18.74 -1.29 11.74
N ARG A 108 17.60 -1.62 11.11
CA ARG A 108 16.28 -1.66 11.80
C ARG A 108 15.84 -3.05 12.26
N LEU A 109 16.67 -4.08 12.06
CA LEU A 109 16.42 -5.46 12.54
C LEU A 109 17.31 -5.85 13.73
N GLY A 110 18.02 -4.89 14.33
CA GLY A 110 18.86 -5.11 15.52
C GLY A 110 18.69 -4.00 16.54
N GLY A 111 17.61 -4.06 17.31
CA GLY A 111 17.30 -3.17 18.44
C GLY A 111 16.04 -3.63 19.15
#